data_AF-A0A955FV73-F1
#
_entry.id   AF-A0A955FV73-F1
#
_cell.length_a   1.000
_cell.length_b   1.000
_cell.length_c   1.000
_cell.angle_alpha   90.00
_cell.angle_beta   90.00
_cell.angle_gamma   90.00
#
_symmetry.space_group_name_H-M   'P 1'
#
loop_
_entity.id
_entity.type
_entity.pdbx_description
1 polymer ?
#
loop_
_entity_poly.entity_id
_entity_poly.type
_entity_poly.pdbx_seq_one_letter_code
_entity_poly.pdbx_strand_id
1 'polypeptide(L)'
;MGIDDRRHGSAAAKIVIGFPLILIAVGAMLYATGWVYAGIKKPSESYVLASSTQPVCTTADVAQYNAGLSNTAKVSELATQIKSRKDYTQNATCMYIVVRDTMRTGKSDEFANAFGTYKDLLSKGNYPHGELADLSSVVRIENEMKMIQSTPADSAKSGDVQG
;
A
#
# COMPACT_ATOMS: atom_id res chain seq x y z
N MET A 1 -38.09 17.44 -64.79
CA MET A 1 -38.23 15.97 -64.67
C MET A 1 -36.84 15.41 -64.43
N GLY A 2 -36.50 14.58 -63.44
CA GLY A 2 -37.23 13.61 -62.61
C GLY A 2 -36.22 12.46 -62.45
N ILE A 3 -35.53 12.34 -61.32
CA ILE A 3 -35.83 11.45 -60.18
C ILE A 3 -35.52 9.97 -60.47
N ASP A 4 -34.57 9.46 -59.66
CA ASP A 4 -34.37 8.08 -59.16
C ASP A 4 -34.20 6.90 -60.17
N ASP A 5 -33.34 5.91 -59.90
CA ASP A 5 -33.48 4.98 -58.78
C ASP A 5 -32.15 4.47 -58.24
N ARG A 6 -31.94 4.72 -56.94
CA ARG A 6 -30.93 4.06 -56.13
C ARG A 6 -31.36 2.62 -55.85
N ARG A 7 -30.55 1.66 -56.29
CA ARG A 7 -30.35 0.42 -55.52
C ARG A 7 -28.91 0.00 -55.58
N HIS A 8 -28.18 0.30 -54.52
CA HIS A 8 -27.19 -0.62 -53.99
C HIS A 8 -27.20 -0.46 -52.48
N GLY A 9 -27.68 -1.49 -51.79
CA GLY A 9 -27.43 -1.65 -50.37
C GLY A 9 -25.93 -1.64 -50.15
N SER A 10 -25.47 -0.80 -49.25
CA SER A 10 -24.11 -0.89 -48.73
C SER A 10 -24.13 -0.60 -47.24
N ALA A 11 -23.45 -1.51 -46.56
CA ALA A 11 -23.40 -1.71 -45.15
C ALA A 11 -22.84 -0.52 -44.36
N ALA A 12 -23.27 -0.47 -43.10
CA ALA A 12 -22.48 -0.22 -41.91
C ALA A 12 -21.49 0.96 -41.91
N ALA A 13 -21.83 1.91 -41.04
CA ALA A 13 -21.00 2.92 -40.41
C ALA A 13 -19.48 2.77 -40.58
N LYS A 14 -18.90 3.82 -41.18
CA LYS A 14 -17.47 4.11 -41.14
C LYS A 14 -17.09 4.55 -39.71
N ILE A 15 -16.31 3.76 -39.00
CA ILE A 15 -15.45 4.24 -37.93
C ILE A 15 -14.02 3.84 -38.29
N VAL A 16 -13.23 4.85 -38.63
CA VAL A 16 -11.79 4.76 -38.85
C VAL A 16 -11.15 4.52 -37.48
N ILE A 17 -10.73 3.28 -37.21
CA ILE A 17 -9.92 2.95 -36.04
C ILE A 17 -8.48 2.81 -36.55
N GLY A 18 -7.73 3.90 -36.45
CA GLY A 18 -6.27 3.87 -36.62
C GLY A 18 -5.64 3.01 -35.53
N PHE A 19 -4.87 2.00 -35.95
CA PHE A 19 -3.98 1.21 -35.12
C PHE A 19 -3.02 2.11 -34.31
N PRO A 20 -2.70 1.74 -33.05
CA PRO A 20 -1.56 0.82 -32.89
C PRO A 20 -1.79 -0.28 -31.86
N LEU A 21 -2.04 -1.50 -32.36
CA LEU A 21 -1.87 -2.77 -31.64
C LEU A 21 -0.37 -3.14 -31.53
N ILE A 22 0.45 -2.33 -30.85
CA ILE A 22 1.87 -2.68 -30.57
C ILE A 22 2.30 -2.24 -29.16
N LEU A 23 1.44 -2.38 -28.15
CA LEU A 23 1.84 -2.18 -26.73
C LEU A 23 1.23 -3.22 -25.77
N ILE A 24 0.73 -4.35 -26.27
CA ILE A 24 0.03 -5.35 -25.44
C ILE A 24 0.89 -6.61 -25.18
N ALA A 25 2.08 -6.73 -25.79
CA ALA A 25 2.86 -7.98 -25.72
C ALA A 25 3.95 -8.06 -24.62
N VAL A 26 4.29 -6.96 -23.93
CA VAL A 26 5.36 -6.99 -22.88
C VAL A 26 4.80 -6.87 -21.45
N GLY A 27 3.55 -6.42 -21.29
CA GLY A 27 2.94 -6.24 -19.96
C GLY A 27 2.43 -7.52 -19.29
N ALA A 28 2.30 -8.62 -20.03
CA ALA A 28 1.65 -9.84 -19.53
C ALA A 28 2.58 -10.82 -18.79
N MET A 29 3.91 -10.60 -18.79
CA MET A 29 4.86 -11.58 -18.25
C MET A 29 5.38 -11.27 -16.83
N LEU A 30 4.96 -10.15 -16.23
CA LEU A 30 5.34 -9.78 -14.85
C LEU A 30 4.32 -10.22 -13.78
N TYR A 31 3.21 -10.85 -14.17
CA TYR A 31 2.16 -11.31 -13.24
C TYR A 31 2.38 -12.74 -12.70
N ALA A 32 3.47 -13.42 -13.04
CA ALA A 32 3.65 -14.85 -12.78
C ALA A 32 4.65 -15.22 -11.66
N THR A 33 5.22 -14.27 -10.92
CA THR A 33 6.20 -14.58 -9.85
C THR A 33 5.68 -14.35 -8.42
N GLY A 34 4.39 -14.02 -8.26
CA GLY A 34 3.80 -13.72 -6.94
C GLY A 34 3.38 -14.92 -6.09
N TRP A 35 3.51 -16.16 -6.57
CA TRP A 35 2.93 -17.34 -5.90
C TRP A 35 3.87 -18.55 -5.86
N VAL A 36 5.06 -18.41 -5.26
CA VAL A 36 5.77 -19.59 -4.73
C VAL A 36 6.49 -19.23 -3.43
N TYR A 37 5.73 -19.12 -2.33
CA TYR A 37 6.25 -19.46 -1.02
C TYR A 37 5.20 -20.24 -0.25
N ALA A 38 4.96 -21.47 -0.71
CA ALA A 38 4.10 -22.45 -0.08
C ALA A 38 4.78 -23.02 1.18
N GLY A 39 4.74 -22.26 2.27
CA GLY A 39 4.84 -22.80 3.63
C GLY A 39 3.47 -23.29 4.06
N ILE A 40 3.28 -24.61 4.01
CA ILE A 40 2.03 -25.33 4.26
C ILE A 40 1.48 -25.02 5.66
N LYS A 41 0.34 -24.32 5.74
CA LYS A 41 -0.69 -24.53 6.78
C LYS A 41 -2.07 -24.48 6.12
N LYS A 42 -2.80 -25.58 6.23
CA LYS A 42 -4.15 -25.77 5.68
C LYS A 42 -5.09 -24.67 6.21
N PRO A 43 -5.91 -24.02 5.38
CA PRO A 43 -6.98 -23.16 5.87
C PRO A 43 -8.08 -24.08 6.40
N SER A 44 -8.20 -24.22 7.72
CA SER A 44 -9.51 -24.53 8.28
C SER A 44 -10.39 -23.34 7.95
N GLU A 45 -11.42 -23.59 7.15
CA GLU A 45 -12.50 -22.66 6.86
C GLU A 45 -12.92 -21.90 8.12
N SER A 46 -12.63 -20.62 8.10
CA SER A 46 -13.48 -19.64 8.73
C SER A 46 -13.33 -18.37 7.90
N TYR A 47 -14.04 -18.36 6.77
CA TYR A 47 -14.48 -17.13 6.12
C TYR A 47 -15.47 -16.47 7.08
N VAL A 48 -14.97 -15.99 8.21
CA VAL A 48 -15.72 -15.06 9.03
C VAL A 48 -15.68 -13.79 8.20
N LEU A 49 -16.78 -13.51 7.51
CA LEU A 49 -17.20 -12.15 7.23
C LEU A 49 -17.14 -11.43 8.58
N ALA A 50 -15.98 -10.85 8.90
CA ALA A 50 -15.70 -10.27 10.19
C ALA A 50 -16.68 -9.10 10.38
N SER A 51 -17.70 -9.37 11.17
CA SER A 51 -18.48 -8.46 12.00
C SER A 51 -18.48 -7.00 11.58
N SER A 52 -19.59 -6.57 10.99
CA SER A 52 -20.35 -5.35 11.35
C SER A 52 -19.59 -4.23 12.10
N THR A 53 -18.49 -3.76 11.53
CA THR A 53 -17.74 -2.60 12.00
C THR A 53 -17.26 -1.91 10.75
N GLN A 54 -17.75 -0.70 10.49
CA GLN A 54 -17.20 0.15 9.43
C GLN A 54 -15.66 0.13 9.55
N PRO A 55 -14.90 -0.03 8.45
CA PRO A 55 -13.47 -0.14 8.53
C PRO A 55 -12.89 1.14 9.14
N VAL A 56 -12.29 1.05 10.34
CA VAL A 56 -11.74 2.21 11.08
C VAL A 56 -10.76 3.02 10.23
N CYS A 57 -9.96 2.33 9.40
CA CYS A 57 -9.26 2.94 8.28
C CYS A 57 -9.85 2.43 6.96
N THR A 58 -10.24 3.38 6.12
CA THR A 58 -10.95 3.21 4.84
C THR A 58 -10.01 3.39 3.65
N THR A 59 -10.53 3.21 2.44
CA THR A 59 -9.82 3.57 1.19
C THR A 59 -9.43 5.04 1.12
N ALA A 60 -10.18 5.94 1.76
CA ALA A 60 -9.81 7.36 1.84
C ALA A 60 -8.53 7.57 2.64
N ASP A 61 -8.32 6.81 3.72
CA ASP A 61 -7.09 6.88 4.51
C ASP A 61 -5.89 6.33 3.72
N VAL A 62 -6.11 5.27 2.94
CA VAL A 62 -5.08 4.73 2.02
C VAL A 62 -4.70 5.77 0.97
N ALA A 63 -5.68 6.45 0.36
CA ALA A 63 -5.42 7.51 -0.61
C ALA A 63 -4.63 8.68 0.01
N GLN A 64 -5.01 9.13 1.21
CA GLN A 64 -4.29 10.18 1.93
C GLN A 64 -2.86 9.77 2.28
N TYR A 65 -2.68 8.53 2.76
CA TYR A 65 -1.37 7.99 3.05
C TYR A 65 -0.48 7.95 1.79
N ASN A 66 -0.99 7.40 0.69
CA ASN A 66 -0.28 7.30 -0.58
C ASN A 66 0.11 8.68 -1.13
N ALA A 67 -0.81 9.65 -1.08
CA ALA A 67 -0.54 11.04 -1.47
C ALA A 67 0.46 11.76 -0.53
N GLY A 68 0.58 11.27 0.71
CA GLY A 68 1.47 11.80 1.74
C GLY A 68 2.86 11.16 1.78
N LEU A 69 3.15 10.09 1.03
CA LEU A 69 4.37 9.29 1.18
C LEU A 69 5.69 10.08 1.08
N SER A 70 5.71 11.15 0.29
CA SER A 70 6.86 12.04 0.11
C SER A 70 6.97 13.14 1.18
N ASN A 71 5.99 13.25 2.09
CA ASN A 71 5.92 14.28 3.10
C ASN A 71 5.62 13.66 4.48
N THR A 72 6.66 13.54 5.30
CA THR A 72 6.57 13.00 6.66
C THR A 72 5.50 13.68 7.52
N ALA A 73 5.32 15.01 7.39
CA ALA A 73 4.33 15.73 8.18
C ALA A 73 2.89 15.31 7.82
N LYS A 74 2.58 15.09 6.54
CA LYS A 74 1.26 14.60 6.10
C LYS A 74 0.96 13.20 6.62
N VAL A 75 1.97 12.32 6.60
CA VAL A 75 1.84 10.96 7.16
C VAL A 75 1.62 11.03 8.67
N SER A 76 2.33 11.93 9.37
CA SER A 76 2.21 12.09 10.83
C SER A 76 0.88 12.71 11.25
N GLU A 77 0.37 13.67 10.47
CA GLU A 77 -0.97 14.24 10.66
C GLU A 77 -2.03 13.14 10.52
N LEU A 78 -1.99 12.35 9.44
CA LEU A 78 -2.90 11.22 9.25
C LEU A 78 -2.78 10.19 10.38
N ALA A 79 -1.55 9.84 10.80
CA ALA A 79 -1.33 8.91 11.90
C ALA A 79 -1.92 9.44 13.23
N THR A 80 -1.83 10.75 13.48
CA THR A 80 -2.46 11.41 14.64
C THR A 80 -3.98 11.33 14.56
N GLN A 81 -4.56 11.60 13.39
CA GLN A 81 -6.00 11.45 13.15
C GLN A 81 -6.47 9.99 13.28
N ILE A 82 -5.63 9.01 12.95
CA ILE A 82 -5.92 7.58 13.14
C ILE A 82 -5.89 7.22 14.62
N LYS A 83 -4.88 7.67 15.37
CA LYS A 83 -4.74 7.39 16.82
C LYS A 83 -5.90 7.94 17.65
N SER A 84 -6.62 8.96 17.18
CA SER A 84 -7.82 9.49 17.85
C SER A 84 -9.10 8.69 17.59
N ARG A 85 -9.10 7.76 16.62
CA ARG A 85 -10.25 6.92 16.30
C ARG A 85 -10.36 5.78 17.30
N LYS A 86 -11.59 5.45 17.68
CA LYS A 86 -11.86 4.25 18.48
C LYS A 86 -11.45 3.01 17.67
N ASP A 87 -10.88 2.03 18.37
CA ASP A 87 -10.55 0.71 17.81
C ASP A 87 -9.53 0.71 16.65
N TYR A 88 -8.76 1.79 16.46
CA TYR A 88 -7.73 1.86 15.41
C TYR A 88 -6.68 0.75 15.53
N THR A 89 -6.39 0.31 16.76
CA THR A 89 -5.46 -0.80 17.05
C THR A 89 -5.98 -2.16 16.60
N GLN A 90 -7.27 -2.27 16.28
CA GLN A 90 -7.89 -3.50 15.77
C GLN A 90 -7.86 -3.58 14.24
N ASN A 91 -7.45 -2.51 13.54
CA ASN A 91 -7.42 -2.43 12.09
C ASN A 91 -5.97 -2.45 11.56
N ALA A 92 -5.66 -3.44 10.71
CA ALA A 92 -4.30 -3.64 10.21
C ALA A 92 -3.81 -2.51 9.29
N THR A 93 -4.71 -1.88 8.51
CA THR A 93 -4.39 -0.70 7.70
C THR A 93 -4.01 0.49 8.58
N CYS A 94 -4.80 0.76 9.63
CA CYS A 94 -4.49 1.81 10.59
C CYS A 94 -3.13 1.59 11.26
N MET A 95 -2.89 0.37 11.76
CA MET A 95 -1.64 0.04 12.42
C MET A 95 -0.44 0.09 11.48
N TYR A 96 -0.60 -0.31 10.23
CA TYR A 96 0.45 -0.15 9.22
C TYR A 96 0.84 1.32 9.05
N ILE A 97 -0.14 2.23 8.89
CA ILE A 97 0.13 3.66 8.74
C ILE A 97 0.87 4.21 9.97
N VAL A 98 0.43 3.85 11.18
CA VAL A 98 1.10 4.25 12.43
C VAL A 98 2.53 3.71 12.52
N VAL A 99 2.77 2.45 12.15
CA VAL A 99 4.12 1.87 12.10
C VAL A 99 5.00 2.69 11.16
N ARG A 100 4.52 3.01 9.95
CA ARG A 100 5.29 3.78 8.97
C ARG A 100 5.56 5.21 9.42
N ASP A 101 4.63 5.85 10.12
CA ASP A 101 4.85 7.14 10.78
C ASP A 101 5.96 7.07 11.84
N THR A 102 5.89 6.09 12.75
CA THR A 102 6.90 5.93 13.80
C THR A 102 8.31 5.64 13.26
N MET A 103 8.42 4.91 12.15
CA MET A 103 9.70 4.72 11.44
C MET A 103 10.21 6.04 10.85
N ARG A 104 9.36 6.78 10.13
CA ARG A 104 9.73 8.04 9.47
C ARG A 104 10.11 9.14 10.47
N THR A 105 9.59 9.07 11.69
CA THR A 105 9.85 10.03 12.76
C THR A 105 10.93 9.57 13.75
N GLY A 106 11.52 8.37 13.56
CA GLY A 106 12.58 7.85 14.40
C GLY A 106 12.16 7.50 15.84
N LYS A 107 10.86 7.40 16.11
CA LYS A 107 10.29 7.14 17.44
C LYS A 107 10.35 5.65 17.78
N SER A 108 11.53 5.17 18.16
CA SER A 108 11.80 3.74 18.35
C SER A 108 10.89 3.03 19.35
N ASP A 109 10.57 3.67 20.48
CA ASP A 109 9.69 3.07 21.50
C ASP A 109 8.23 2.96 20.99
N GLU A 110 7.74 4.01 20.33
CA GLU A 110 6.41 4.00 19.72
C GLU A 110 6.33 2.97 18.59
N PHE A 111 7.40 2.84 17.80
CA PHE A 111 7.51 1.82 16.76
C PHE A 111 7.39 0.41 17.34
N ALA A 112 8.13 0.09 18.40
CA ALA A 112 8.12 -1.26 18.98
C ALA A 112 6.71 -1.69 19.41
N ASN A 113 5.96 -0.77 20.06
CA ASN A 113 4.59 -1.02 20.48
C ASN A 113 3.63 -1.16 19.27
N ALA A 114 3.69 -0.22 18.33
CA ALA A 114 2.84 -0.23 17.15
C ALA A 114 3.09 -1.48 16.27
N PHE A 115 4.36 -1.83 16.09
CA PHE A 115 4.78 -2.96 15.28
C PHE A 115 4.41 -4.30 15.92
N GLY A 116 4.50 -4.41 17.25
CA GLY A 116 4.01 -5.58 17.99
C GLY A 116 2.52 -5.82 17.76
N THR A 117 1.71 -4.77 17.87
CA THR A 117 0.26 -4.82 17.61
C THR A 117 -0.03 -5.18 16.15
N TYR A 118 0.68 -4.57 15.20
CA TYR A 118 0.54 -4.90 13.78
C TYR A 118 0.87 -6.37 13.49
N LYS A 119 1.93 -6.92 14.07
CA LYS A 119 2.29 -8.35 13.93
C LYS A 119 1.19 -9.27 14.49
N ASP A 120 0.63 -8.93 15.63
CA ASP A 120 -0.47 -9.70 16.23
C ASP A 120 -1.71 -9.74 15.30
N LEU A 121 -2.10 -8.60 14.72
CA LEU A 121 -3.19 -8.53 13.73
C LEU A 121 -2.93 -9.44 12.52
N LEU A 122 -1.72 -9.39 11.96
CA LEU A 122 -1.34 -10.23 10.83
C LEU A 122 -1.40 -11.72 11.20
N SER A 123 -0.93 -12.09 12.39
CA SER A 123 -0.95 -13.49 12.87
C SER A 123 -2.38 -14.04 13.01
N LYS A 124 -3.36 -13.16 13.20
CA LYS A 124 -4.81 -13.47 13.29
C LYS A 124 -5.53 -13.42 11.95
N GLY A 125 -4.81 -13.15 10.85
CA GLY A 125 -5.36 -13.06 9.50
C GLY A 125 -5.93 -11.68 9.14
N ASN A 126 -5.71 -10.65 9.96
CA ASN A 126 -6.11 -9.28 9.63
C ASN A 126 -4.97 -8.60 8.86
N TYR A 127 -5.15 -8.44 7.56
CA TYR A 127 -4.16 -7.84 6.67
C TYR A 127 -4.50 -6.39 6.32
N PRO A 128 -3.49 -5.53 6.12
CA PRO A 128 -3.71 -4.16 5.69
C PRO A 128 -4.23 -4.10 4.25
N HIS A 129 -4.79 -2.96 3.88
CA HIS A 129 -5.33 -2.73 2.54
C HIS A 129 -4.24 -2.91 1.46
N GLY A 130 -4.54 -3.69 0.43
CA GLY A 130 -3.57 -4.03 -0.63
C GLY A 130 -3.13 -2.85 -1.51
N GLU A 131 -3.88 -1.74 -1.49
CA GLU A 131 -3.58 -0.52 -2.26
C GLU A 131 -2.59 0.44 -1.56
N LEU A 132 -2.06 0.08 -0.39
CA LEU A 132 -0.98 0.84 0.23
C LEU A 132 0.26 0.80 -0.68
N ALA A 133 0.69 1.95 -1.19
CA ALA A 133 1.67 2.02 -2.27
C ALA A 133 3.09 1.58 -1.86
N ASP A 134 3.41 1.60 -0.55
CA ASP A 134 4.68 1.12 -0.02
C ASP A 134 4.56 -0.17 0.80
N LEU A 135 3.47 -0.93 0.62
CA LEU A 135 3.18 -2.13 1.41
C LEU A 135 4.38 -3.07 1.47
N SER A 136 4.81 -3.37 2.69
CA SER A 136 6.03 -4.10 2.96
C SER A 136 5.79 -5.28 3.89
N SER A 137 6.55 -6.36 3.68
CA SER A 137 6.51 -7.52 4.59
C SER A 137 7.01 -7.13 5.98
N VAL A 138 6.57 -7.87 7.00
CA VAL A 138 7.02 -7.70 8.39
C VAL A 138 8.54 -7.74 8.49
N VAL A 139 9.18 -8.68 7.80
CA VAL A 139 10.65 -8.83 7.77
C VAL A 139 11.33 -7.57 7.21
N ARG A 140 10.77 -7.00 6.13
CA ARG A 140 11.31 -5.77 5.54
C ARG A 140 11.20 -4.58 6.49
N ILE A 141 10.04 -4.40 7.11
CA ILE A 141 9.81 -3.31 8.08
C ILE A 141 10.78 -3.43 9.27
N GLU A 142 10.97 -4.64 9.79
CA GLU A 142 11.89 -4.90 10.90
C GLU A 142 13.34 -4.59 10.52
N ASN A 143 13.77 -4.98 9.32
CA ASN A 143 15.12 -4.70 8.83
C ASN A 143 15.34 -3.20 8.60
N GLU A 144 14.36 -2.50 8.01
CA GLU A 144 14.41 -1.05 7.82
C GLU A 144 14.57 -0.32 9.17
N MET A 145 13.83 -0.74 10.21
CA MET A 145 13.97 -0.15 11.54
C MET A 145 15.35 -0.41 12.16
N LYS A 146 15.88 -1.64 12.02
CA LYS A 146 17.23 -1.96 12.49
C LYS A 146 18.28 -1.07 11.83
N MET A 147 18.13 -0.77 10.53
CA MET A 147 19.04 0.13 9.82
C MET A 147 18.96 1.57 10.35
N ILE A 148 17.75 2.07 10.60
CA ILE A 148 17.52 3.39 11.19
C ILE A 148 18.19 3.49 12.57
N GLN A 149 18.06 2.43 13.40
CA GLN A 149 18.66 2.38 14.73
C GLN A 149 20.18 2.16 14.72
N SER A 150 20.71 1.44 13.73
CA SER A 150 22.15 1.18 13.60
C SER A 150 22.93 2.35 13.00
N THR A 151 22.25 3.38 12.49
CA THR A 151 22.91 4.58 11.97
C THR A 151 23.44 5.37 13.16
N PRO A 152 24.76 5.42 13.40
CA PRO A 152 25.31 6.18 14.51
C PRO A 152 25.04 7.67 14.29
N ALA A 153 24.74 8.41 15.35
CA ALA A 153 24.70 9.87 15.36
C ALA A 153 26.09 10.53 15.13
N ASP A 154 27.08 9.77 14.63
CA ASP A 154 28.49 10.16 14.55
C ASP A 154 28.90 10.72 13.18
N SER A 155 27.96 11.30 12.42
CA SER A 155 28.32 12.19 11.29
C SER A 155 28.43 13.66 11.70
N ALA A 156 28.31 13.99 13.00
CA ALA A 156 28.36 15.37 13.51
C ALA A 156 29.66 15.75 14.25
N LYS A 157 30.70 14.90 14.26
CA LYS A 157 32.01 15.23 14.85
C LYS A 157 33.16 14.69 14.00
N SER A 158 33.42 15.31 12.86
CA SER A 158 34.74 15.26 12.24
C SER A 158 34.91 16.47 11.33
N GLY A 159 35.42 17.57 11.89
CA GLY A 159 35.75 18.73 11.07
C GLY A 159 35.99 20.04 11.80
N ASP A 160 36.40 20.06 13.07
CA ASP A 160 36.98 21.29 13.64
C ASP A 160 38.03 20.94 14.70
N VAL A 161 39.15 21.66 14.60
CA VAL A 161 40.29 21.76 15.53
C VAL A 161 41.44 20.75 15.37
N GLN A 162 42.33 21.03 14.42
CA GLN A 162 43.78 21.16 14.70
C GLN A 162 44.17 22.54 14.16
N GLY A 163 44.67 23.50 14.94
CA GLY A 163 45.69 23.36 15.97
C GLY A 163 47.02 23.74 15.35
#